data_AF-A0A5R8YID1-F1
#
_entry.id   AF-A0A5R8YID1-F1
#
_cell.length_a   1.000
_cell.length_b   1.000
_cell.length_c   1.000
_cell.angle_alpha   90.00
_cell.angle_beta   90.00
_cell.angle_gamma   90.00
#
_symmetry.space_group_name_H-M   'P 1'
#
loop_
_entity.id
_entity.type
_entity.pdbx_description
1 polymer ?
#
loop_
_entity_poly.entity_id
_entity_poly.type
_entity_poly.pdbx_seq_one_letter_code
_entity_poly.pdbx_strand_id
1 'polypeptide(L)'
;FTYTIKDADGDTSTATLTLDIKNLDDPVKLCGLDVEGGEVTVYEKHLGDGSAPNTGALTQGGTFTVSAPDGLQTLTVGGIAVVSGGVAAGFPQSVTTPLGNT
;
A
#
# COMPACT_ATOMS: atom_id res chain seq x y z
N PHE A 1 36.94 -3.91 6.42
CA PHE A 1 38.13 -3.98 5.54
C PHE A 1 39.31 -3.33 6.26
N THR A 2 40.52 -3.87 6.14
CA THR A 2 41.73 -3.26 6.73
C THR A 2 42.59 -2.73 5.60
N TYR A 3 43.11 -1.51 5.73
CA TYR A 3 43.96 -0.89 4.71
C TYR A 3 45.25 -0.36 5.32
N THR A 4 46.29 -0.35 4.50
CA THR A 4 47.63 0.10 4.87
C THR A 4 47.92 1.41 4.15
N ILE A 5 48.25 2.45 4.91
CA ILE A 5 48.72 3.73 4.42
C ILE A 5 50.24 3.69 4.47
N LYS A 6 50.90 4.13 3.39
CA LYS A 6 52.36 4.27 3.33
C LYS A 6 52.71 5.70 2.97
N ASP A 7 53.62 6.35 3.68
CA ASP A 7 54.07 7.70 3.36
C ASP A 7 55.32 7.69 2.44
N ALA A 8 55.93 8.86 2.26
CA ALA A 8 56.99 9.07 1.28
C ALA A 8 58.36 8.50 1.71
N ASP A 9 58.63 8.35 3.01
CA ASP A 9 59.88 7.75 3.50
C ASP A 9 59.75 6.24 3.76
N GLY A 10 58.51 5.74 3.76
CA GLY A 10 58.19 4.34 3.59
C GLY A 10 57.60 3.68 4.81
N ASP A 11 57.32 4.46 5.84
CA ASP A 11 56.61 3.99 7.02
C ASP A 11 55.16 3.64 6.67
N THR A 12 54.67 2.56 7.28
CA THR A 12 53.31 2.06 7.04
C THR A 12 52.48 2.08 8.30
N SER A 13 51.23 2.52 8.18
CA SER A 13 50.22 2.46 9.23
C SER A 13 48.99 1.71 8.76
N THR A 14 48.36 0.92 9.63
CA THR A 14 47.12 0.19 9.32
C THR A 14 45.91 0.88 9.93
N ALA A 15 44.81 0.93 9.18
CA ALA A 15 43.52 1.41 9.65
C ALA A 15 42.39 0.46 9.22
N THR A 16 41.30 0.47 9.98
CA THR A 16 40.15 -0.41 9.75
C THR A 16 38.97 0.41 9.25
N LEU A 17 38.46 0.09 8.06
CA LEU A 17 37.18 0.54 7.56
C LEU A 17 36.10 -0.44 8.02
N THR A 18 35.23 0.02 8.92
CA THR A 18 34.00 -0.69 9.29
C THR A 18 32.86 -0.17 8.44
N LEU A 19 32.20 -1.06 7.69
CA LEU A 19 30.97 -0.74 6.98
C LEU A 19 29.81 -1.42 7.69
N ASP A 20 28.96 -0.63 8.33
CA ASP A 20 27.74 -1.11 8.99
C ASP A 20 26.58 -1.03 7.99
N ILE A 21 26.19 -2.18 7.43
CA ILE A 21 25.02 -2.28 6.55
C ILE A 21 23.89 -2.88 7.35
N LYS A 22 22.85 -2.08 7.59
CA LYS A 22 21.63 -2.51 8.27
C LYS A 22 20.47 -2.44 7.29
N ASN A 23 19.62 -3.46 7.31
CA ASN A 23 18.30 -3.33 6.72
C ASN A 23 17.48 -2.43 7.64
N LEU A 24 16.95 -1.32 7.12
CA LEU A 24 15.93 -0.54 7.79
C LEU A 24 14.61 -1.20 7.42
N ASP A 25 13.92 -1.78 8.41
CA ASP A 25 12.58 -2.35 8.22
C ASP A 25 11.59 -1.19 8.05
N ASP A 26 11.01 -1.09 6.85
CA ASP A 26 10.07 -0.02 6.51
C ASP A 26 8.62 -0.51 6.69
N PRO A 27 7.81 0.15 7.52
CA PRO A 27 6.46 -0.33 7.82
C PRO A 27 5.53 -0.19 6.62
N VAL A 28 4.59 -1.13 6.51
CA VAL A 28 3.44 -0.99 5.60
C VAL A 28 2.50 0.10 6.12
N LYS A 29 2.13 1.04 5.26
CA LYS A 29 1.19 2.13 5.56
C LYS A 29 -0.03 2.09 4.66
N LEU A 30 -1.20 2.26 5.27
CA LEU A 30 -2.47 2.48 4.59
C LEU A 30 -2.88 3.95 4.80
N CYS A 31 -3.19 4.67 3.73
CA CYS A 31 -3.61 6.07 3.81
C CYS A 31 -4.88 6.30 3.00
N GLY A 32 -5.71 7.26 3.42
CA GLY A 32 -6.97 7.59 2.74
C GLY A 32 -8.16 6.70 3.12
N LEU A 33 -8.02 5.91 4.19
CA LEU A 33 -9.11 5.13 4.80
C LEU A 33 -9.68 5.79 6.07
N ASP A 34 -8.94 6.72 6.66
CA ASP A 34 -9.22 7.42 7.92
C ASP A 34 -9.82 8.82 7.71
N VAL A 35 -10.40 9.08 6.54
CA VAL A 35 -11.04 10.36 6.24
C VAL A 35 -12.33 10.49 7.07
N GLU A 36 -12.55 11.64 7.69
CA GLU A 36 -13.82 11.95 8.37
C GLU A 36 -14.97 11.91 7.35
N GLY A 37 -15.92 10.98 7.50
CA GLY A 37 -16.91 10.66 6.46
C GLY A 37 -16.40 9.75 5.34
N GLY A 38 -15.30 9.02 5.57
CA GLY A 38 -14.76 7.99 4.67
C GLY A 38 -15.70 6.80 4.45
N GLU A 39 -16.77 6.72 5.23
CA GLU A 39 -17.94 5.94 4.88
C GLU A 39 -18.67 6.61 3.71
N VAL A 40 -18.54 5.99 2.55
CA VAL A 40 -19.40 6.28 1.41
C VAL A 40 -20.86 6.18 1.83
N THR A 41 -21.56 7.30 1.81
CA THR A 41 -23.01 7.35 2.08
C THR A 41 -23.77 7.31 0.76
N VAL A 42 -24.71 6.37 0.69
CA VAL A 42 -25.75 6.33 -0.35
C VAL A 42 -27.10 6.55 0.31
N TYR A 43 -28.04 7.15 -0.42
CA TYR A 43 -29.38 7.41 0.10
C TYR A 43 -30.42 6.55 -0.62
N GLU A 44 -31.31 5.91 0.14
CA GLU A 44 -32.40 5.10 -0.42
C GLU A 44 -33.34 5.91 -1.33
N LYS A 45 -33.47 7.23 -1.12
CA LYS A 45 -34.26 8.11 -1.99
C LYS A 45 -33.81 8.07 -3.45
N HIS A 46 -32.56 7.66 -3.70
CA HIS A 46 -31.97 7.56 -5.03
C HIS A 46 -32.17 6.20 -5.71
N LEU A 47 -32.72 5.20 -5.01
CA LEU A 47 -33.17 3.94 -5.61
C LEU A 47 -34.29 4.18 -6.64
N GLY A 48 -34.54 3.19 -7.50
CA GLY A 48 -35.53 3.30 -8.59
C GLY A 48 -36.93 3.70 -8.12
N ASP A 49 -37.37 3.15 -6.99
CA ASP A 49 -38.67 3.45 -6.35
C ASP A 49 -38.56 4.50 -5.23
N GLY A 50 -37.40 5.14 -5.11
CA GLY A 50 -37.15 6.17 -4.11
C GLY A 50 -37.92 7.46 -4.38
N SER A 51 -37.98 8.35 -3.38
CA SER A 51 -38.67 9.64 -3.50
C SER A 51 -37.96 10.65 -4.42
N ALA A 52 -36.70 10.42 -4.78
CA ALA A 52 -35.93 11.22 -5.72
C ALA A 52 -34.89 10.35 -6.48
N PRO A 53 -35.33 9.47 -7.40
CA PRO A 53 -34.47 8.46 -8.03
C PRO A 53 -33.27 9.08 -8.74
N ASN A 54 -32.07 8.54 -8.47
CA ASN A 54 -30.83 8.98 -9.09
C ASN A 54 -29.80 7.84 -9.09
N THR A 55 -29.77 7.06 -10.17
CA THR A 55 -28.85 5.92 -10.32
C THR A 55 -27.38 6.32 -10.18
N GLY A 56 -27.00 7.51 -10.64
CA GLY A 56 -25.62 8.00 -10.55
C GLY A 56 -25.16 8.28 -9.12
N ALA A 57 -26.09 8.52 -8.19
CA ALA A 57 -25.76 8.75 -6.77
C ALA A 57 -25.63 7.45 -5.95
N LEU A 58 -25.87 6.29 -6.57
CA LEU A 58 -25.72 4.97 -5.93
C LEU A 58 -24.34 4.34 -6.21
N THR A 59 -23.59 4.88 -7.16
CA THR A 59 -22.22 4.47 -7.45
C THR A 59 -21.28 5.54 -6.95
N GLN A 60 -20.42 5.17 -6.01
CA GLN A 60 -19.52 6.09 -5.35
C GLN A 60 -18.11 5.55 -5.44
N GLY A 61 -17.18 6.41 -5.85
CA GLY A 61 -15.77 6.07 -5.95
C GLY A 61 -14.99 6.47 -4.71
N GLY A 62 -13.84 5.83 -4.52
CA GLY A 62 -12.87 6.18 -3.51
C GLY A 62 -11.51 5.60 -3.87
N THR A 63 -10.45 6.18 -3.32
CA THR A 63 -9.09 5.68 -3.48
C THR A 63 -8.41 5.68 -2.12
N PHE A 64 -7.65 4.63 -1.86
CA PHE A 64 -6.69 4.59 -0.76
C PHE A 64 -5.34 4.19 -1.32
N THR A 65 -4.28 4.43 -0.56
CA THR A 65 -2.92 4.06 -0.95
C THR A 65 -2.33 3.07 0.02
N VAL A 66 -1.52 2.15 -0.53
CA VAL A 66 -0.70 1.19 0.22
C VAL A 66 0.75 1.50 -0.09
N SER A 67 1.54 1.82 0.92
CA SER A 67 3.00 1.99 0.79
C SER A 67 3.69 0.87 1.55
N ALA A 68 4.53 0.12 0.86
CA ALA A 68 5.33 -0.97 1.42
C ALA A 68 6.70 -0.94 0.73
N PRO A 69 7.66 -0.11 1.20
CA PRO A 69 8.96 0.08 0.55
C PRO A 69 9.77 -1.21 0.41
N ASP A 70 9.65 -2.12 1.39
CA ASP A 70 10.28 -3.45 1.38
C ASP A 70 9.55 -4.47 0.50
N GLY A 71 8.42 -4.08 -0.10
CA GLY A 71 7.56 -4.93 -0.89
C GLY A 71 6.31 -5.40 -0.14
N LEU A 72 5.35 -5.94 -0.89
CA LEU A 72 4.07 -6.39 -0.36
C LEU A 72 3.80 -7.82 -0.81
N GLN A 73 3.80 -8.78 0.14
CA GLN A 73 3.62 -10.19 -0.19
C GLN A 73 2.15 -10.54 -0.48
N THR A 74 1.24 -10.02 0.35
CA THR A 74 -0.20 -10.31 0.29
C THR A 74 -1.03 -9.07 0.58
N LEU A 75 -2.10 -8.86 -0.19
CA LEU A 75 -3.13 -7.85 0.06
C LEU A 75 -4.50 -8.40 -0.30
N THR A 76 -5.44 -8.36 0.62
CA THR A 76 -6.83 -8.78 0.40
C THR A 76 -7.79 -7.66 0.75
N VAL A 77 -8.75 -7.37 -0.14
CA VAL A 77 -9.77 -6.33 0.04
C VAL A 77 -11.14 -6.95 -0.19
N GLY A 78 -12.02 -6.94 0.82
CA GLY A 78 -13.37 -7.49 0.69
C GLY A 78 -13.44 -8.96 0.25
N GLY A 79 -12.38 -9.75 0.51
CA GLY A 79 -12.25 -11.14 0.05
C GLY A 79 -11.55 -11.32 -1.31
N ILE A 80 -11.22 -10.23 -2.02
CA ILE A 80 -10.45 -10.26 -3.26
C ILE A 80 -8.96 -10.25 -2.94
N ALA A 81 -8.20 -11.23 -3.42
CA ALA A 81 -6.75 -11.21 -3.37
C ALA A 81 -6.21 -10.22 -4.42
N VAL A 82 -5.86 -9.01 -3.96
CA VAL A 82 -5.32 -7.93 -4.79
C VAL A 82 -3.84 -8.15 -5.09
N VAL A 83 -3.08 -8.66 -4.11
CA VAL A 83 -1.69 -9.09 -4.25
C VAL A 83 -1.54 -10.48 -3.65
N SER A 84 -0.93 -11.40 -4.38
CA SER A 84 -0.59 -12.74 -3.92
C SER A 84 0.80 -13.12 -4.41
N GLY A 85 1.69 -13.53 -3.51
CA GLY A 85 3.04 -13.90 -3.93
C GLY A 85 3.89 -12.70 -4.36
N GLY A 86 3.54 -11.47 -3.96
CA GLY A 86 4.16 -10.25 -4.51
C GLY A 86 3.67 -9.84 -5.90
N VAL A 87 2.70 -10.55 -6.47
CA VAL A 87 2.15 -10.28 -7.80
C VAL A 87 0.76 -9.69 -7.67
N ALA A 88 0.52 -8.56 -8.34
CA ALA A 88 -0.80 -7.94 -8.40
C ALA A 88 -1.76 -8.77 -9.27
N ALA A 89 -3.03 -8.85 -8.88
CA ALA A 89 -4.08 -9.42 -9.69
C ALA A 89 -4.32 -8.62 -10.99
N GLY A 90 -4.95 -9.23 -11.98
CA GLY A 90 -5.47 -8.51 -13.14
C GLY A 90 -6.70 -7.68 -12.76
N PHE A 91 -6.89 -6.52 -13.36
CA PHE A 91 -8.02 -5.63 -13.09
C PHE A 91 -8.90 -5.44 -14.34
N PRO A 92 -10.19 -5.11 -14.18
CA PRO A 92 -10.90 -4.79 -12.94
C PRO A 92 -11.25 -6.02 -12.08
N GLN A 93 -11.48 -5.79 -10.79
CA GLN A 93 -11.95 -6.79 -9.84
C GLN A 93 -13.20 -6.26 -9.14
N SER A 94 -14.17 -7.12 -8.86
CA SER A 94 -15.36 -6.78 -8.08
C SER A 94 -15.74 -7.94 -7.16
N VAL A 95 -16.43 -7.61 -6.07
CA VAL A 95 -16.99 -8.59 -5.14
C VAL A 95 -18.38 -8.11 -4.77
N THR A 96 -19.35 -9.02 -4.84
CA THR A 96 -20.68 -8.72 -4.33
C THR A 96 -20.67 -8.90 -2.83
N THR A 97 -20.98 -7.84 -2.11
CA THR A 97 -21.15 -7.90 -0.66
C THR A 97 -22.36 -8.78 -0.31
N PRO A 98 -22.44 -9.38 0.90
CA PRO A 98 -23.56 -10.23 1.28
C PRO A 98 -24.94 -9.55 1.18
N LEU A 99 -24.98 -8.21 1.18
CA LEU A 99 -26.19 -7.42 1.04
C LEU A 99 -26.48 -7.00 -0.42
N GLY A 100 -25.76 -7.55 -1.41
CA GLY A 100 -26.11 -7.46 -2.82
C GLY A 100 -25.52 -6.27 -3.58
N ASN A 101 -24.64 -5.48 -2.97
CA ASN A 101 -23.94 -4.40 -3.66
C ASN A 101 -22.73 -5.00 -4.38
N THR A 102 -22.67 -4.90 -5.71
CA THR A 102 -21.53 -5.27 -6.56
C THR A 102 -20.73 -4.04 -6.96
#